data_AF-A0A9R0XVZ8-F1
#
_entry.id   AF-A0A9R0XVZ8-F1
#
_cell.length_a   1.000
_cell.length_b   1.000
_cell.length_c   1.000
_cell.angle_alpha   90.00
_cell.angle_beta   90.00
_cell.angle_gamma   90.00
#
_symmetry.space_group_name_H-M   'P 1'
#
loop_
_entity.id
_entity.type
_entity.pdbx_description
1 polymer ?
#
loop_
_entity_poly.entity_id
_entity_poly.type
_entity_poly.pdbx_seq_one_letter_code
_entity_poly.pdbx_strand_id
1 'polypeptide(L)'
;MVARWLHISSRILLSGRSIFPARLSGARRLRDAIVLGYQLQRAPGRDVGIPEWYSLSEKEIGVRPAPASRRINGSAESSFEDFEILHGDMQGLTDTMAFLTSLSGLVGNDPRIPEKQSRERTAASVLFDLEEDIYVARAPGRLDVMGGIADYSGSLVLQMPIREACHVAIQRSDPVKQKLWKHTQARQLANGAVPILQIVSFGSELSNRAPTFDMDLSDFMDGDKPISYEKAKEYFSQDPSQKWAAYVAGTVLVLMTELGVQFTDSMSILVSSSVPEGKGVSSSASVEVATMSAIAAVYGLNIAPRDLAILCQKVENHIVGAPCGVMDQMTSACGEANKLLAMVCQPAEVKELVSIPTHIRFWGLDSGIRHSVGGTDYGSVRVGTYMGRKMIKCAASDLISQSFPSAPTQSCDASEEYEKYGVDLLKSEASLQYLCNLPPHRYEAAYARDIPEFITGDEFKEKYGDHNDAVTVIDPKRSYSVKAPTRHPIYENFRVEAFKALLTAAKTDEQLSALGELMYQCHYSYNACGLGSDGTDRLVNLVQEIQHRKTTSQHEGPSLFGAKITGGGSGGSVCVIGKNSLKSSEEIFEIQKRYKAATGYLPIVFEGSSPGAGKFGYLKIRWRSA
;
A
#
# COMPACT_ATOMS: atom_id res chain seq x y z
N MET A 1 -39.61 3.51 -11.08
CA MET A 1 -38.91 4.51 -11.94
C MET A 1 -37.87 3.90 -12.90
N VAL A 2 -37.86 2.58 -13.12
CA VAL A 2 -36.91 1.88 -14.03
C VAL A 2 -37.58 1.42 -15.34
N ALA A 3 -38.91 1.40 -15.43
CA ALA A 3 -39.63 0.97 -16.63
C ALA A 3 -39.93 2.10 -17.66
N ARG A 4 -39.59 3.36 -17.36
CA ARG A 4 -39.84 4.52 -18.27
C ARG A 4 -38.63 4.94 -19.11
N TRP A 5 -37.44 4.40 -18.82
CA TRP A 5 -36.20 4.72 -19.56
C TRP A 5 -35.97 3.82 -20.78
N LEU A 6 -36.51 2.60 -20.78
CA LEU A 6 -36.34 1.65 -21.89
C LEU A 6 -37.15 2.01 -23.15
N HIS A 7 -38.09 2.94 -23.08
CA HIS A 7 -38.94 3.29 -24.22
C HIS A 7 -38.45 4.51 -25.04
N ILE A 8 -37.43 5.23 -24.55
CA ILE A 8 -36.87 6.40 -25.25
C ILE A 8 -35.66 6.01 -26.12
N SER A 9 -34.94 4.95 -25.78
CA SER A 9 -33.75 4.51 -26.54
C SER A 9 -34.05 3.80 -27.87
N SER A 10 -35.29 3.35 -28.12
CA SER A 10 -35.64 2.63 -29.36
C SER A 10 -36.15 3.51 -30.51
N ARG A 11 -36.28 4.83 -30.32
CA ARG A 11 -36.71 5.77 -31.38
C ARG A 11 -35.62 6.68 -31.95
N ILE A 12 -34.41 6.69 -31.39
CA ILE A 12 -33.32 7.57 -31.86
C ILE A 12 -32.47 6.92 -32.97
N LEU A 13 -32.63 5.63 -33.23
CA LEU A 13 -31.85 4.90 -34.26
C LEU A 13 -32.44 4.91 -35.68
N LEU A 14 -33.58 5.59 -35.94
CA LEU A 14 -34.26 5.49 -37.24
C LEU A 14 -34.73 6.82 -37.87
N SER A 15 -34.25 7.98 -37.42
CA SER A 15 -34.46 9.21 -38.19
C SER A 15 -33.25 10.14 -38.09
N GLY A 16 -32.47 10.16 -39.18
CA GLY A 16 -31.44 11.17 -39.38
C GLY A 16 -32.09 12.55 -39.50
N ARG A 17 -32.18 13.28 -38.39
CA ARG A 17 -32.37 14.74 -38.35
C ARG A 17 -31.82 15.32 -37.05
N SER A 18 -30.89 16.25 -37.21
CA SER A 18 -30.18 16.98 -36.17
C SER A 18 -31.08 17.96 -35.43
N ILE A 19 -31.26 17.80 -34.11
CA ILE A 19 -31.65 18.89 -33.21
C ILE A 19 -30.97 18.69 -31.86
N PHE A 20 -29.89 19.45 -31.59
CA PHE A 20 -29.44 19.75 -30.23
C PHE A 20 -29.10 21.25 -30.13
N PRO A 21 -29.53 21.95 -29.06
CA PRO A 21 -29.39 23.39 -28.93
C PRO A 21 -27.93 23.80 -28.74
N ALA A 22 -27.60 24.97 -29.28
CA ALA A 22 -26.27 25.59 -29.22
C ALA A 22 -25.97 26.12 -27.82
N ARG A 23 -24.88 25.61 -27.20
CA ARG A 23 -23.94 26.25 -26.23
C ARG A 23 -23.30 25.23 -25.26
N LEU A 24 -22.58 24.26 -25.78
CA LEU A 24 -21.64 23.45 -24.99
C LEU A 24 -20.31 23.35 -25.74
N SER A 25 -19.20 23.68 -25.07
CA SER A 25 -17.85 23.69 -25.65
C SER A 25 -17.42 22.27 -26.08
N GLY A 26 -16.64 22.19 -27.16
CA GLY A 26 -16.21 20.92 -27.76
C GLY A 26 -15.49 19.97 -26.78
N ALA A 27 -14.77 20.52 -25.80
CA ALA A 27 -14.08 19.75 -24.76
C ALA A 27 -15.04 18.99 -23.82
N ARG A 28 -16.22 19.57 -23.53
CA ARG A 28 -17.22 18.93 -22.66
C ARG A 28 -17.94 17.79 -23.40
N ARG A 29 -18.22 17.99 -24.69
CA ARG A 29 -18.75 16.94 -25.59
C ARG A 29 -17.77 15.77 -25.75
N LEU A 30 -16.47 16.05 -25.84
CA LEU A 30 -15.42 15.03 -25.92
C LEU A 30 -15.32 14.22 -24.63
N ARG A 31 -15.32 14.89 -23.47
CA ARG A 31 -15.36 14.23 -22.15
C ARG A 31 -16.60 13.35 -22.00
N ASP A 32 -17.78 13.85 -22.34
CA ASP A 32 -19.02 13.09 -22.22
C ASP A 32 -19.03 11.88 -23.18
N ALA A 33 -18.48 12.02 -24.39
CA ALA A 33 -18.32 10.92 -25.34
C ALA A 33 -17.30 9.86 -24.87
N ILE A 34 -16.22 10.27 -24.20
CA ILE A 34 -15.23 9.37 -23.59
C ILE A 34 -15.87 8.61 -22.41
N VAL A 35 -16.59 9.30 -21.53
CA VAL A 35 -17.29 8.70 -20.38
C VAL A 35 -18.38 7.73 -20.85
N LEU A 36 -19.15 8.09 -21.87
CA LEU A 36 -20.21 7.23 -22.43
C LEU A 36 -19.64 6.04 -23.20
N GLY A 37 -18.55 6.23 -23.95
CA GLY A 37 -17.81 5.16 -24.61
C GLY A 37 -17.20 4.16 -23.63
N TYR A 38 -16.70 4.64 -22.50
CA TYR A 38 -16.15 3.82 -21.41
C TYR A 38 -17.23 3.01 -20.67
N GLN A 39 -18.46 3.54 -20.55
CA GLN A 39 -19.59 2.80 -19.97
C GLN A 39 -20.09 1.68 -20.89
N LEU A 40 -19.99 1.84 -22.21
CA LEU A 40 -20.37 0.81 -23.20
C LEU A 40 -19.37 -0.36 -23.29
N GLN A 41 -18.12 -0.18 -22.83
CA GLN A 41 -17.08 -1.21 -22.79
C GLN A 41 -17.28 -2.30 -21.72
N ARG A 42 -18.39 -2.26 -20.97
CA ARG A 42 -18.78 -3.29 -19.98
C ARG A 42 -19.67 -4.41 -20.53
N ALA A 43 -19.75 -4.59 -21.84
CA ALA A 43 -20.38 -5.77 -22.45
C ALA A 43 -19.29 -6.76 -22.92
N PRO A 44 -19.28 -8.02 -22.45
CA PRO A 44 -18.34 -9.02 -22.94
C PRO A 44 -18.57 -9.28 -24.44
N GLY A 45 -17.50 -9.23 -25.25
CA GLY A 45 -17.51 -9.76 -26.62
C GLY A 45 -17.69 -8.78 -27.78
N ARG A 46 -17.29 -7.50 -27.67
CA ARG A 46 -17.12 -6.63 -28.85
C ARG A 46 -15.84 -5.80 -28.78
N ASP A 47 -14.86 -6.16 -29.61
CA ASP A 47 -13.82 -5.22 -30.04
C ASP A 47 -14.46 -4.21 -31.00
N VAL A 48 -14.48 -2.94 -30.60
CA VAL A 48 -14.86 -1.85 -31.51
C VAL A 48 -13.61 -1.03 -31.76
N GLY A 49 -13.20 -1.00 -33.03
CA GLY A 49 -12.03 -0.26 -33.50
C GLY A 49 -12.09 1.23 -33.15
N ILE A 50 -10.92 1.80 -32.94
CA ILE A 50 -10.72 3.22 -32.65
C ILE A 50 -11.27 4.06 -33.82
N PRO A 51 -12.00 5.17 -33.57
CA PRO A 51 -12.48 6.05 -34.63
C PRO A 51 -11.36 6.57 -35.53
N GLU A 52 -11.60 6.64 -36.83
CA GLU A 52 -10.61 6.93 -37.88
C GLU A 52 -9.92 8.31 -37.76
N TRP A 53 -10.49 9.25 -36.99
CA TRP A 53 -9.86 10.54 -36.67
C TRP A 53 -8.80 10.47 -35.57
N TYR A 54 -8.56 9.28 -35.01
CA TYR A 54 -7.48 8.95 -34.08
C TYR A 54 -6.26 8.31 -34.78
N SER A 55 -6.34 8.08 -36.10
CA SER A 55 -5.26 7.49 -36.90
C SER A 55 -4.28 8.56 -37.39
N LEU A 56 -2.98 8.35 -37.19
CA LEU A 56 -1.91 9.16 -37.75
C LEU A 56 -1.89 9.02 -39.29
N SER A 57 -1.67 10.12 -40.00
CA SER A 57 -1.58 10.14 -41.47
C SER A 57 -0.33 9.41 -41.98
N GLU A 58 -0.50 8.20 -42.50
CA GLU A 58 0.53 7.29 -43.03
C GLU A 58 1.13 7.65 -44.41
N LYS A 59 0.96 8.88 -44.93
CA LYS A 59 1.51 9.21 -46.25
C LYS A 59 2.87 9.87 -46.14
N GLU A 60 3.91 9.05 -46.07
CA GLU A 60 5.11 9.11 -46.92
C GLU A 60 6.18 8.14 -46.41
N ILE A 61 6.42 7.07 -47.17
CA ILE A 61 7.73 6.57 -47.65
C ILE A 61 7.62 5.06 -47.93
N GLY A 62 7.87 4.71 -49.20
CA GLY A 62 7.63 3.41 -49.79
C GLY A 62 8.54 2.28 -49.31
N VAL A 63 7.94 1.09 -49.36
CA VAL A 63 8.54 -0.23 -49.09
C VAL A 63 9.58 -0.60 -50.15
N ARG A 64 10.72 -1.16 -49.71
CA ARG A 64 11.51 -2.13 -50.49
C ARG A 64 11.93 -3.32 -49.60
N PRO A 65 12.06 -4.54 -50.15
CA PRO A 65 12.22 -5.76 -49.36
C PRO A 65 13.67 -6.02 -48.94
N ALA A 66 13.82 -6.64 -47.78
CA ALA A 66 15.07 -7.06 -47.15
C ALA A 66 15.80 -8.18 -47.90
N PRO A 67 17.12 -8.33 -47.67
CA PRO A 67 17.76 -9.64 -47.76
C PRO A 67 18.44 -10.09 -46.46
N ALA A 68 18.11 -11.33 -46.09
CA ALA A 68 18.87 -12.40 -45.44
C ALA A 68 20.03 -12.11 -44.45
N SER A 69 19.81 -12.58 -43.22
CA SER A 69 20.74 -13.23 -42.27
C SER A 69 22.22 -12.79 -42.24
N ARG A 70 22.64 -12.20 -41.11
CA ARG A 70 24.02 -12.31 -40.61
C ARG A 70 24.08 -12.32 -39.09
N ARG A 71 25.00 -13.16 -38.61
CA ARG A 71 25.24 -13.62 -37.23
C ARG A 71 25.50 -12.46 -36.26
N ILE A 72 24.90 -12.54 -35.07
CA ILE A 72 25.20 -11.67 -33.93
C ILE A 72 26.47 -12.21 -33.27
N ASN A 73 27.58 -11.48 -33.42
CA ASN A 73 28.71 -11.47 -32.51
C ASN A 73 28.99 -9.99 -32.23
N GLY A 74 28.74 -9.54 -31.01
CA GLY A 74 28.96 -8.16 -30.56
C GLY A 74 28.48 -7.99 -29.13
N SER A 75 29.40 -7.58 -28.26
CA SER A 75 29.29 -7.42 -26.81
C SER A 75 28.12 -6.53 -26.37
N ALA A 76 27.25 -7.07 -25.52
CA ALA A 76 26.38 -6.28 -24.67
C ALA A 76 27.20 -5.84 -23.43
N GLU A 77 28.05 -4.83 -23.60
CA GLU A 77 28.57 -4.05 -22.48
C GLU A 77 27.49 -3.05 -22.03
N SER A 78 27.46 -2.75 -20.73
CA SER A 78 26.35 -2.28 -19.91
C SER A 78 25.74 -0.91 -20.26
N SER A 79 24.45 -0.88 -20.62
CA SER A 79 23.67 0.33 -20.96
C SER A 79 23.25 1.25 -19.80
N PHE A 80 23.69 1.00 -18.56
CA PHE A 80 23.55 1.99 -17.47
C PHE A 80 24.75 2.95 -17.40
N GLU A 81 25.81 2.69 -18.19
CA GLU A 81 26.99 3.56 -18.29
C GLU A 81 26.67 4.92 -18.92
N ASP A 82 25.49 5.09 -19.51
CA ASP A 82 25.01 6.35 -20.09
C ASP A 82 24.79 7.45 -19.04
N PHE A 83 24.70 7.10 -17.75
CA PHE A 83 24.57 8.08 -16.67
C PHE A 83 25.84 8.19 -15.82
N GLU A 84 26.20 9.41 -15.45
CA GLU A 84 27.11 9.71 -14.35
C GLU A 84 26.30 9.84 -13.05
N ILE A 85 26.72 9.15 -11.99
CA ILE A 85 26.13 9.27 -10.65
C ILE A 85 26.90 10.36 -9.89
N LEU A 86 26.27 11.52 -9.75
CA LEU A 86 26.83 12.70 -9.08
C LEU A 86 26.64 12.65 -7.56
N HIS A 87 25.63 11.92 -7.08
CA HIS A 87 25.36 11.69 -5.66
C HIS A 87 24.65 10.36 -5.45
N GLY A 88 24.89 9.75 -4.29
CA GLY A 88 24.24 8.51 -3.86
C GLY A 88 24.98 7.25 -4.31
N ASP A 89 24.43 6.10 -3.94
CA ASP A 89 24.95 4.77 -4.27
C ASP A 89 23.78 3.86 -4.66
N MET A 90 23.95 3.07 -5.72
CA MET A 90 22.97 2.06 -6.13
C MET A 90 22.85 0.89 -5.12
N GLN A 91 23.79 0.77 -4.18
CA GLN A 91 23.85 -0.25 -3.13
C GLN A 91 23.84 -1.70 -3.66
N GLY A 92 24.31 -1.89 -4.91
CA GLY A 92 24.29 -3.18 -5.60
C GLY A 92 22.89 -3.69 -5.97
N LEU A 93 21.86 -2.83 -5.92
CA LEU A 93 20.47 -3.20 -6.17
C LEU A 93 20.20 -3.36 -7.68
N THR A 94 19.86 -4.58 -8.10
CA THR A 94 19.66 -4.92 -9.52
C THR A 94 18.45 -4.27 -10.15
N ASP A 95 17.39 -4.02 -9.38
CA ASP A 95 16.20 -3.29 -9.81
C ASP A 95 16.51 -1.82 -10.11
N THR A 96 17.43 -1.21 -9.35
CA THR A 96 17.90 0.17 -9.58
C THR A 96 18.74 0.27 -10.84
N MET A 97 19.63 -0.70 -11.07
CA MET A 97 20.36 -0.79 -12.34
C MET A 97 19.40 -0.97 -13.53
N ALA A 98 18.41 -1.86 -13.41
CA ALA A 98 17.41 -2.08 -14.46
C ALA A 98 16.54 -0.83 -14.71
N PHE A 99 16.21 -0.07 -13.67
CA PHE A 99 15.50 1.21 -13.78
C PHE A 99 16.33 2.23 -14.56
N LEU A 100 17.62 2.42 -14.21
CA LEU A 100 18.51 3.34 -14.91
C LEU A 100 18.73 2.93 -16.37
N THR A 101 18.87 1.64 -16.65
CA THR A 101 18.90 1.10 -18.03
C THR A 101 17.59 1.36 -18.79
N SER A 102 16.45 1.27 -18.11
CA SER A 102 15.16 1.58 -18.73
C SER A 102 15.03 3.07 -19.03
N LEU A 103 15.55 3.92 -18.14
CA LEU A 103 15.61 5.37 -18.30
C LEU A 103 16.54 5.76 -19.47
N SER A 104 17.68 5.09 -19.64
CA SER A 104 18.58 5.33 -20.78
C SER A 104 17.98 4.86 -22.10
N GLY A 105 17.26 3.74 -22.09
CA GLY A 105 16.53 3.22 -23.24
C GLY A 105 15.36 4.10 -23.73
N LEU A 106 14.98 5.17 -23.01
CA LEU A 106 13.96 6.13 -23.50
C LEU A 106 14.45 6.99 -24.68
N VAL A 107 15.77 7.04 -24.90
CA VAL A 107 16.42 7.97 -25.85
C VAL A 107 16.57 7.37 -27.26
N GLY A 108 16.00 6.19 -27.54
CA GLY A 108 16.07 5.53 -28.85
C GLY A 108 14.76 4.91 -29.31
N ASN A 109 14.43 5.05 -30.60
CA ASN A 109 13.35 4.31 -31.25
C ASN A 109 13.78 2.86 -31.48
N ASP A 110 13.42 1.93 -30.59
CA ASP A 110 13.54 0.48 -30.86
C ASP A 110 12.23 -0.05 -31.47
N PRO A 111 12.21 -0.41 -32.77
CA PRO A 111 11.01 -0.87 -33.46
C PRO A 111 10.52 -2.27 -33.03
N ARG A 112 11.19 -2.94 -32.09
CA ARG A 112 10.80 -4.27 -31.58
C ARG A 112 9.80 -4.23 -30.41
N ILE A 113 9.34 -3.04 -30.02
CA ILE A 113 8.50 -2.82 -28.83
C ILE A 113 7.00 -2.82 -29.22
N PRO A 114 6.12 -3.53 -28.48
CA PRO A 114 4.67 -3.57 -28.76
C PRO A 114 3.99 -2.19 -28.74
N GLU A 115 2.99 -1.97 -29.59
CA GLU A 115 2.26 -0.69 -29.75
C GLU A 115 1.65 -0.12 -28.45
N LYS A 116 1.26 -0.95 -27.47
CA LYS A 116 0.76 -0.47 -26.17
C LYS A 116 1.85 0.12 -25.27
N GLN A 117 3.07 -0.42 -25.32
CA GLN A 117 4.26 0.16 -24.66
C GLN A 117 4.72 1.47 -25.33
N SER A 118 4.23 1.75 -26.54
CA SER A 118 4.59 2.96 -27.31
C SER A 118 4.13 4.25 -26.63
N ARG A 119 2.96 4.30 -25.98
CA ARG A 119 2.41 5.56 -25.44
C ARG A 119 3.15 6.08 -24.21
N GLU A 120 3.37 5.20 -23.21
CA GLU A 120 4.14 5.55 -22.00
C GLU A 120 5.58 5.92 -22.35
N ARG A 121 6.23 5.14 -23.21
CA ARG A 121 7.60 5.42 -23.69
C ARG A 121 7.67 6.73 -24.47
N THR A 122 6.72 7.01 -25.35
CA THR A 122 6.68 8.29 -26.10
C THR A 122 6.47 9.48 -25.16
N ALA A 123 5.65 9.34 -24.13
CA ALA A 123 5.46 10.40 -23.13
C ALA A 123 6.72 10.61 -22.28
N ALA A 124 7.38 9.51 -21.89
CA ALA A 124 8.59 9.51 -21.07
C ALA A 124 9.83 10.01 -21.83
N SER A 125 9.95 9.75 -23.14
CA SER A 125 11.12 10.12 -23.94
C SER A 125 11.33 11.63 -24.08
N VAL A 126 10.25 12.41 -23.90
CA VAL A 126 10.29 13.88 -23.94
C VAL A 126 10.18 14.53 -22.56
N LEU A 127 10.13 13.72 -21.49
CA LEU A 127 9.82 14.18 -20.14
C LEU A 127 10.99 14.91 -19.47
N PHE A 128 12.22 14.45 -19.74
CA PHE A 128 13.44 14.96 -19.13
C PHE A 128 14.33 15.68 -20.12
N ASP A 129 15.08 16.65 -19.63
CA ASP A 129 16.26 17.17 -20.28
C ASP A 129 17.49 16.44 -19.78
N LEU A 130 18.13 15.67 -20.67
CA LEU A 130 19.18 14.73 -20.30
C LEU A 130 20.50 15.43 -19.94
N GLU A 131 20.69 16.65 -20.42
CA GLU A 131 21.84 17.49 -20.09
C GLU A 131 21.77 18.04 -18.65
N GLU A 132 20.58 18.03 -18.05
CA GLU A 132 20.32 18.53 -16.71
C GLU A 132 20.22 17.39 -15.69
N ASP A 133 20.33 17.76 -14.40
CA ASP A 133 20.29 16.80 -13.31
C ASP A 133 18.91 16.13 -13.17
N ILE A 134 18.91 14.82 -12.96
CA ILE A 134 17.73 14.03 -12.60
C ILE A 134 17.96 13.43 -11.21
N TYR A 135 16.95 13.50 -10.36
CA TYR A 135 16.98 12.92 -9.02
C TYR A 135 16.14 11.64 -9.04
N VAL A 136 16.68 10.55 -8.49
CA VAL A 136 16.00 9.26 -8.42
C VAL A 136 15.89 8.83 -6.96
N ALA A 137 14.66 8.64 -6.50
CA ALA A 137 14.40 8.01 -5.20
C ALA A 137 13.77 6.63 -5.38
N ARG A 138 13.86 5.82 -4.33
CA ARG A 138 13.37 4.44 -4.31
C ARG A 138 12.73 4.12 -2.98
N ALA A 139 11.61 3.42 -2.98
CA ALA A 139 10.97 2.94 -1.75
C ALA A 139 10.37 1.54 -1.95
N PRO A 140 10.64 0.56 -1.07
CA PRO A 140 10.12 -0.80 -1.20
C PRO A 140 8.65 -0.92 -0.80
N GLY A 141 8.00 -1.99 -1.22
CA GLY A 141 6.78 -2.47 -0.56
C GLY A 141 7.08 -3.10 0.81
N ARG A 142 6.11 -3.79 1.41
CA ARG A 142 6.29 -4.47 2.71
C ARG A 142 5.50 -5.76 2.86
N LEU A 143 6.03 -6.63 3.72
CA LEU A 143 5.40 -7.86 4.20
C LEU A 143 5.13 -7.72 5.70
N ASP A 144 3.89 -7.93 6.12
CA ASP A 144 3.53 -7.99 7.54
C ASP A 144 3.90 -9.36 8.10
N VAL A 145 4.93 -9.39 8.95
CA VAL A 145 5.43 -10.64 9.55
C VAL A 145 4.63 -10.98 10.80
N MET A 146 4.37 -10.01 11.68
CA MET A 146 3.52 -10.16 12.88
C MET A 146 2.85 -8.83 13.24
N GLY A 147 1.67 -8.87 13.86
CA GLY A 147 0.96 -7.68 14.31
C GLY A 147 -0.31 -7.36 13.52
N GLY A 148 -0.32 -7.61 12.20
CA GLY A 148 -1.54 -7.60 11.39
C GLY A 148 -2.38 -6.34 11.58
N ILE A 149 -3.65 -6.54 11.96
CA ILE A 149 -4.66 -5.47 12.14
C ILE A 149 -4.68 -4.89 13.55
N ALA A 150 -3.68 -5.16 14.37
CA ALA A 150 -3.57 -4.60 15.71
C ALA A 150 -2.92 -3.20 15.71
N ASP A 151 -2.65 -2.62 14.53
CA ASP A 151 -1.98 -1.33 14.34
C ASP A 151 -2.68 -0.17 15.06
N TYR A 152 -4.01 -0.06 14.97
CA TYR A 152 -4.77 0.99 15.65
C TYR A 152 -4.99 0.76 17.15
N SER A 153 -4.56 -0.39 17.66
CA SER A 153 -4.85 -0.83 19.03
C SER A 153 -3.69 -0.65 20.00
N GLY A 154 -2.60 -0.01 19.55
CA GLY A 154 -1.38 0.23 20.31
C GLY A 154 -0.36 -0.92 20.29
N SER A 155 -0.69 -2.04 19.64
CA SER A 155 0.18 -3.21 19.58
C SER A 155 1.51 -2.92 18.89
N LEU A 156 2.55 -3.61 19.33
CA LEU A 156 3.77 -3.76 18.55
C LEU A 156 3.43 -4.50 17.24
N VAL A 157 4.06 -4.09 16.15
CA VAL A 157 4.03 -4.79 14.85
C VAL A 157 5.44 -5.02 14.34
N LEU A 158 5.66 -6.08 13.56
CA LEU A 158 6.94 -6.45 12.95
C LEU A 158 6.78 -6.53 11.43
N GLN A 159 7.35 -5.55 10.73
CA GLN A 159 7.19 -5.40 9.29
C GLN A 159 8.53 -5.61 8.57
N MET A 160 8.51 -6.28 7.42
CA MET A 160 9.70 -6.49 6.60
C MET A 160 9.57 -5.73 5.28
N PRO A 161 10.50 -4.83 4.93
CA PRO A 161 10.53 -4.26 3.58
C PRO A 161 10.86 -5.37 2.57
N ILE A 162 10.02 -5.55 1.56
CA ILE A 162 10.28 -6.55 0.50
C ILE A 162 11.29 -6.02 -0.51
N ARG A 163 11.81 -6.90 -1.37
CA ARG A 163 12.76 -6.51 -2.41
C ARG A 163 12.13 -5.59 -3.46
N GLU A 164 10.89 -5.88 -3.85
CA GLU A 164 10.16 -5.13 -4.86
C GLU A 164 9.96 -3.67 -4.41
N ALA A 165 10.19 -2.73 -5.32
CA ALA A 165 10.18 -1.31 -5.00
C ALA A 165 9.61 -0.45 -6.12
N CYS A 166 9.26 0.77 -5.75
CA CYS A 166 8.97 1.86 -6.65
C CYS A 166 10.19 2.76 -6.78
N HIS A 167 10.51 3.12 -8.02
CA HIS A 167 11.47 4.15 -8.38
C HIS A 167 10.74 5.36 -8.93
N VAL A 168 11.16 6.53 -8.49
CA VAL A 168 10.67 7.81 -8.97
C VAL A 168 11.85 8.66 -9.44
N ALA A 169 11.85 9.00 -10.73
CA ALA A 169 12.76 9.99 -11.28
C ALA A 169 12.03 11.34 -11.36
N ILE A 170 12.68 12.41 -10.91
CA ILE A 170 12.17 13.77 -10.95
C ILE A 170 13.21 14.73 -11.51
N GLN A 171 12.75 15.69 -12.30
CA GLN A 171 13.53 16.84 -12.72
C GLN A 171 12.72 18.11 -12.53
N ARG A 172 13.41 19.15 -12.07
CA ARG A 172 12.87 20.50 -11.94
C ARG A 172 13.30 21.34 -13.13
N SER A 173 12.40 22.16 -13.65
CA SER A 173 12.70 23.05 -14.77
C SER A 173 12.02 24.40 -14.60
N ASP A 174 12.65 25.43 -15.13
CA ASP A 174 12.02 26.74 -15.27
C ASP A 174 10.73 26.57 -16.11
N PRO A 175 9.58 27.15 -15.72
CA PRO A 175 8.31 27.02 -16.44
C PRO A 175 8.39 27.37 -17.94
N VAL A 176 9.33 28.25 -18.31
CA VAL A 176 9.56 28.66 -19.71
C VAL A 176 10.39 27.64 -20.49
N LYS A 177 11.21 26.84 -19.79
CA LYS A 177 12.12 25.85 -20.40
C LYS A 177 11.60 24.42 -20.37
N GLN A 178 10.49 24.15 -19.68
CA GLN A 178 9.96 22.81 -19.53
C GLN A 178 9.57 22.20 -20.90
N LYS A 179 9.99 20.95 -21.11
CA LYS A 179 9.53 20.15 -22.27
C LYS A 179 8.09 19.70 -22.04
N LEU A 180 7.15 20.47 -22.59
CA LEU A 180 5.72 20.19 -22.46
C LEU A 180 5.19 19.25 -23.53
N TRP A 181 4.20 18.42 -23.19
CA TRP A 181 3.42 17.67 -24.18
C TRP A 181 2.55 18.61 -25.02
N LYS A 182 2.22 18.21 -26.25
CA LYS A 182 1.49 19.07 -27.22
C LYS A 182 0.18 19.66 -26.67
N HIS A 183 -0.60 18.88 -25.93
CA HIS A 183 -1.87 19.35 -25.34
C HIS A 183 -1.64 20.29 -24.14
N THR A 184 -0.51 20.18 -23.46
CA THR A 184 -0.10 21.08 -22.37
C THR A 184 0.46 22.39 -22.92
N GLN A 185 1.26 22.34 -23.98
CA GLN A 185 1.71 23.54 -24.72
C GLN A 185 0.53 24.40 -25.17
N ALA A 186 -0.53 23.77 -25.67
CA ALA A 186 -1.74 24.47 -26.11
C ALA A 186 -2.46 25.22 -24.96
N ARG A 187 -2.40 24.71 -23.71
CA ARG A 187 -2.93 25.40 -22.53
C ARG A 187 -2.04 26.56 -22.10
N GLN A 188 -0.72 26.37 -22.11
CA GLN A 188 0.24 27.38 -21.69
C GLN A 188 0.23 28.62 -22.62
N LEU A 189 0.05 28.41 -23.93
CA LEU A 189 -0.13 29.49 -24.92
C LEU A 189 -1.37 30.37 -24.63
N ALA A 190 -2.37 29.85 -23.92
CA ALA A 190 -3.59 30.58 -23.59
C ALA A 190 -3.52 31.31 -22.23
N ASN A 191 -2.77 30.77 -21.26
CA ASN A 191 -2.77 31.23 -19.86
C ASN A 191 -1.43 31.85 -19.38
N GLY A 192 -0.37 31.83 -20.21
CA GLY A 192 0.97 32.26 -19.83
C GLY A 192 1.81 31.13 -19.20
N ALA A 193 3.10 31.39 -18.99
CA ALA A 193 4.03 30.40 -18.43
C ALA A 193 3.79 30.24 -16.91
N VAL A 194 2.97 29.28 -16.54
CA VAL A 194 2.76 28.83 -15.15
C VAL A 194 3.56 27.55 -14.88
N PRO A 195 4.01 27.32 -13.63
CA PRO A 195 4.62 26.05 -13.25
C PRO A 195 3.66 24.88 -13.42
N ILE A 196 4.11 23.81 -14.05
CA ILE A 196 3.30 22.64 -14.41
C ILE A 196 3.91 21.37 -13.81
N LEU A 197 3.04 20.53 -13.27
CA LEU A 197 3.35 19.17 -12.86
C LEU A 197 3.01 18.21 -14.01
N GLN A 198 3.98 17.42 -14.48
CA GLN A 198 3.79 16.34 -15.43
C GLN A 198 4.23 15.01 -14.82
N ILE A 199 3.38 13.99 -14.88
CA ILE A 199 3.63 12.68 -14.30
C ILE A 199 3.43 11.60 -15.37
N VAL A 200 4.40 10.71 -15.53
CA VAL A 200 4.30 9.48 -16.32
C VAL A 200 4.30 8.28 -15.39
N SER A 201 3.26 7.44 -15.52
CA SER A 201 3.23 6.10 -14.91
C SER A 201 3.82 5.11 -15.93
N PHE A 202 5.03 4.63 -15.69
CA PHE A 202 5.81 3.81 -16.62
C PHE A 202 5.79 2.31 -16.25
N GLY A 203 5.45 1.47 -17.22
CA GLY A 203 5.41 0.01 -17.08
C GLY A 203 4.07 -0.52 -16.55
N SER A 204 2.98 0.22 -16.69
CA SER A 204 1.71 -0.05 -16.01
C SER A 204 0.68 -0.83 -16.86
N GLU A 205 1.18 -1.70 -17.74
CA GLU A 205 0.43 -2.32 -18.85
C GLU A 205 -0.82 -3.13 -18.45
N LEU A 206 -0.99 -3.43 -17.16
CA LEU A 206 -2.09 -4.24 -16.62
C LEU A 206 -3.23 -3.43 -15.98
N SER A 207 -3.15 -2.09 -16.02
CA SER A 207 -4.14 -1.23 -15.34
C SER A 207 -4.96 -0.41 -16.35
N ASN A 208 -6.26 -0.25 -16.11
CA ASN A 208 -7.14 0.64 -16.87
C ASN A 208 -6.90 2.14 -16.55
N ARG A 209 -5.63 2.54 -16.33
CA ARG A 209 -5.25 3.89 -15.92
C ARG A 209 -4.60 4.65 -17.08
N ALA A 210 -4.75 5.97 -17.07
CA ALA A 210 -4.07 6.82 -18.05
C ALA A 210 -2.55 6.78 -17.80
N PRO A 211 -1.73 6.68 -18.86
CA PRO A 211 -0.26 6.59 -18.72
C PRO A 211 0.37 7.90 -18.25
N THR A 212 -0.35 9.02 -18.40
CA THR A 212 0.12 10.36 -18.13
C THR A 212 -0.90 11.16 -17.34
N PHE A 213 -0.42 12.07 -16.51
CA PHE A 213 -1.21 13.08 -15.82
C PHE A 213 -0.46 14.40 -15.86
N ASP A 214 -1.17 15.51 -15.93
CA ASP A 214 -0.59 16.83 -15.77
C ASP A 214 -1.59 17.82 -15.17
N MET A 215 -1.07 18.84 -14.50
CA MET A 215 -1.86 19.95 -13.94
C MET A 215 -1.01 21.20 -13.76
N ASP A 216 -1.66 22.37 -13.75
CA ASP A 216 -1.00 23.61 -13.37
C ASP A 216 -0.82 23.61 -11.84
N LEU A 217 0.36 23.95 -11.32
CA LEU A 217 0.56 23.95 -9.86
C LEU A 217 -0.35 24.97 -9.15
N SER A 218 -0.81 26.01 -9.87
CA SER A 218 -1.81 26.96 -9.37
C SER A 218 -3.18 26.32 -9.10
N ASP A 219 -3.49 25.16 -9.67
CA ASP A 219 -4.73 24.44 -9.36
C ASP A 219 -4.76 23.93 -7.90
N PHE A 220 -3.59 23.84 -7.26
CA PHE A 220 -3.48 23.59 -5.82
C PHE A 220 -3.63 24.84 -4.96
N MET A 221 -3.91 26.01 -5.53
CA MET A 221 -3.99 27.28 -4.81
C MET A 221 -5.41 27.86 -4.83
N ASP A 222 -5.82 28.40 -3.68
CA ASP A 222 -7.00 29.25 -3.49
C ASP A 222 -6.52 30.63 -3.01
N GLY A 223 -6.17 31.49 -3.96
CA GLY A 223 -5.40 32.70 -3.70
C GLY A 223 -3.97 32.36 -3.28
N ASP A 224 -3.53 32.88 -2.14
CA ASP A 224 -2.17 32.67 -1.61
C ASP A 224 -2.03 31.41 -0.74
N LYS A 225 -3.08 30.60 -0.61
CA LYS A 225 -3.11 29.42 0.25
C LYS A 225 -3.35 28.14 -0.54
N PRO A 226 -2.80 27.00 -0.12
CA PRO A 226 -3.16 25.72 -0.70
C PRO A 226 -4.67 25.42 -0.55
N ILE A 227 -5.24 24.73 -1.52
CA ILE A 227 -6.61 24.19 -1.43
C ILE A 227 -6.72 23.19 -0.27
N SER A 228 -7.93 22.98 0.25
CA SER A 228 -8.15 21.96 1.28
C SER A 228 -8.00 20.54 0.71
N TYR A 229 -7.68 19.57 1.56
CA TYR A 229 -7.58 18.18 1.15
C TYR A 229 -8.90 17.63 0.60
N GLU A 230 -10.05 18.10 1.10
CA GLU A 230 -11.37 17.72 0.60
C GLU A 230 -11.56 18.15 -0.86
N LYS A 231 -11.18 19.39 -1.20
CA LYS A 231 -11.22 19.87 -2.59
C LYS A 231 -10.31 19.04 -3.50
N ALA A 232 -9.12 18.68 -3.02
CA ALA A 232 -8.19 17.84 -3.77
C ALA A 232 -8.75 16.42 -3.98
N LYS A 233 -9.32 15.82 -2.94
CA LYS A 233 -9.99 14.51 -3.04
C LYS A 233 -11.13 14.53 -4.04
N GLU A 234 -11.97 15.56 -4.00
CA GLU A 234 -13.04 15.76 -4.97
C GLU A 234 -12.49 15.86 -6.40
N TYR A 235 -11.45 16.66 -6.63
CA TYR A 235 -10.79 16.81 -7.92
C TYR A 235 -10.31 15.47 -8.50
N PHE A 236 -9.50 14.72 -7.75
CA PHE A 236 -8.95 13.43 -8.22
C PHE A 236 -10.02 12.35 -8.35
N SER A 237 -11.18 12.51 -7.71
CA SER A 237 -12.27 11.54 -7.80
C SER A 237 -13.06 11.59 -9.12
N GLN A 238 -12.94 12.68 -9.90
CA GLN A 238 -13.75 12.94 -11.09
C GLN A 238 -13.47 12.00 -12.26
N ASP A 239 -12.20 11.65 -12.48
CA ASP A 239 -11.78 10.75 -13.55
C ASP A 239 -11.17 9.45 -12.95
N PRO A 240 -11.90 8.33 -13.01
CA PRO A 240 -11.41 7.04 -12.54
C PRO A 240 -10.07 6.60 -13.17
N SER A 241 -9.76 7.02 -14.39
CA SER A 241 -8.51 6.66 -15.08
C SER A 241 -7.29 7.43 -14.57
N GLN A 242 -7.51 8.55 -13.88
CA GLN A 242 -6.46 9.43 -13.35
C GLN A 242 -6.37 9.42 -11.82
N LYS A 243 -7.23 8.66 -11.13
CA LYS A 243 -7.21 8.54 -9.66
C LYS A 243 -5.83 8.19 -9.08
N TRP A 244 -5.00 7.45 -9.81
CA TRP A 244 -3.65 7.09 -9.38
C TRP A 244 -2.74 8.32 -9.20
N ALA A 245 -2.99 9.41 -9.92
CA ALA A 245 -2.19 10.63 -9.82
C ALA A 245 -2.30 11.27 -8.43
N ALA A 246 -3.38 11.00 -7.68
CA ALA A 246 -3.57 11.50 -6.31
C ALA A 246 -2.43 11.06 -5.36
N TYR A 247 -1.90 9.84 -5.52
CA TYR A 247 -0.78 9.33 -4.72
C TYR A 247 0.53 10.10 -4.96
N VAL A 248 0.68 10.70 -6.14
CA VAL A 248 1.90 11.39 -6.57
C VAL A 248 1.73 12.89 -6.39
N ALA A 249 0.76 13.49 -7.08
CA ALA A 249 0.46 14.92 -7.01
C ALA A 249 0.00 15.37 -5.62
N GLY A 250 -0.65 14.49 -4.85
CA GLY A 250 -1.02 14.78 -3.47
C GLY A 250 0.17 15.02 -2.54
N THR A 251 1.35 14.46 -2.84
CA THR A 251 2.58 14.73 -2.07
C THR A 251 2.98 16.21 -2.16
N VAL A 252 2.78 16.84 -3.32
CA VAL A 252 3.04 18.27 -3.55
C VAL A 252 2.13 19.09 -2.64
N LEU A 253 0.82 18.83 -2.67
CA LEU A 253 -0.16 19.55 -1.84
C LEU A 253 0.10 19.38 -0.34
N VAL A 254 0.47 18.18 0.11
CA VAL A 254 0.83 17.92 1.50
C VAL A 254 2.07 18.72 1.90
N LEU A 255 3.12 18.77 1.08
CA LEU A 255 4.32 19.58 1.36
C LEU A 255 4.00 21.08 1.42
N MET A 256 3.13 21.58 0.54
CA MET A 256 2.68 22.98 0.58
C MET A 256 1.89 23.29 1.86
N THR A 257 1.02 22.36 2.28
CA THR A 257 0.10 22.57 3.41
C THR A 257 0.79 22.40 4.75
N GLU A 258 1.59 21.35 4.91
CA GLU A 258 2.17 20.94 6.19
C GLU A 258 3.52 21.60 6.46
N LEU A 259 4.32 21.82 5.41
CA LEU A 259 5.67 22.38 5.52
C LEU A 259 5.80 23.78 4.89
N GLY A 260 4.74 24.32 4.28
CA GLY A 260 4.75 25.66 3.68
C GLY A 260 5.61 25.78 2.41
N VAL A 261 5.97 24.66 1.78
CA VAL A 261 6.87 24.65 0.62
C VAL A 261 6.22 25.39 -0.55
N GLN A 262 6.96 26.30 -1.18
CA GLN A 262 6.52 27.04 -2.35
C GLN A 262 7.19 26.47 -3.60
N PHE A 263 6.38 25.99 -4.52
CA PHE A 263 6.84 25.40 -5.78
C PHE A 263 6.71 26.41 -6.92
N THR A 264 7.82 27.10 -7.24
CA THR A 264 7.90 28.10 -8.31
C THR A 264 8.37 27.52 -9.65
N ASP A 265 8.87 26.30 -9.62
CA ASP A 265 9.41 25.60 -10.79
C ASP A 265 8.46 24.49 -11.22
N SER A 266 8.53 24.13 -12.50
CA SER A 266 7.84 22.97 -13.03
C SER A 266 8.49 21.66 -12.60
N MET A 267 7.68 20.60 -12.53
CA MET A 267 8.12 19.25 -12.16
C MET A 267 7.77 18.23 -13.24
N SER A 268 8.78 17.50 -13.69
CA SER A 268 8.63 16.31 -14.53
C SER A 268 8.91 15.07 -13.69
N ILE A 269 7.95 14.15 -13.58
CA ILE A 269 8.02 12.96 -12.71
C ILE A 269 7.77 11.69 -13.52
N LEU A 270 8.65 10.70 -13.41
CA LEU A 270 8.44 9.36 -13.92
C LEU A 270 8.36 8.38 -12.75
N VAL A 271 7.26 7.64 -12.67
CA VAL A 271 7.03 6.61 -11.66
C VAL A 271 7.11 5.25 -12.32
N SER A 272 7.96 4.36 -11.81
CA SER A 272 8.00 2.96 -12.21
C SER A 272 8.00 2.08 -10.96
N SER A 273 7.18 1.03 -10.92
CA SER A 273 7.08 0.18 -9.74
C SER A 273 6.99 -1.28 -10.11
N SER A 274 7.81 -2.10 -9.45
CA SER A 274 7.69 -3.55 -9.49
C SER A 274 6.84 -4.11 -8.35
N VAL A 275 6.33 -3.26 -7.45
CA VAL A 275 5.48 -3.68 -6.32
C VAL A 275 4.08 -4.01 -6.85
N PRO A 276 3.61 -5.27 -6.75
CA PRO A 276 2.32 -5.66 -7.31
C PRO A 276 1.14 -4.95 -6.64
N GLU A 277 0.26 -4.40 -7.47
CA GLU A 277 -0.92 -3.67 -7.00
C GLU A 277 -1.99 -4.60 -6.42
N GLY A 278 -2.56 -4.18 -5.28
CA GLY A 278 -3.72 -4.85 -4.69
C GLY A 278 -3.44 -6.26 -4.14
N LYS A 279 -2.16 -6.61 -3.92
CA LYS A 279 -1.72 -7.92 -3.37
C LYS A 279 -1.44 -7.90 -1.86
N GLY A 280 -1.73 -6.77 -1.21
CA GLY A 280 -1.49 -6.58 0.21
C GLY A 280 -0.02 -6.43 0.58
N VAL A 281 0.80 -5.85 -0.31
CA VAL A 281 2.23 -5.58 -0.13
C VAL A 281 2.60 -4.09 -0.21
N SER A 282 1.62 -3.20 -0.03
CA SER A 282 1.81 -1.74 0.09
C SER A 282 2.37 -1.02 -1.14
N SER A 283 1.78 -1.30 -2.31
CA SER A 283 2.13 -0.59 -3.54
C SER A 283 1.85 0.91 -3.46
N SER A 284 0.78 1.34 -2.77
CA SER A 284 0.45 2.78 -2.60
C SER A 284 1.51 3.51 -1.78
N ALA A 285 1.80 3.01 -0.58
CA ALA A 285 2.81 3.60 0.30
C ALA A 285 4.19 3.67 -0.37
N SER A 286 4.59 2.64 -1.12
CA SER A 286 5.84 2.64 -1.89
C SER A 286 5.89 3.79 -2.92
N VAL A 287 4.79 4.05 -3.65
CA VAL A 287 4.70 5.16 -4.60
C VAL A 287 4.75 6.51 -3.89
N GLU A 288 3.99 6.69 -2.80
CA GLU A 288 3.97 7.94 -2.04
C GLU A 288 5.33 8.27 -1.45
N VAL A 289 5.98 7.29 -0.80
CA VAL A 289 7.27 7.45 -0.13
C VAL A 289 8.38 7.70 -1.15
N ALA A 290 8.41 6.98 -2.28
CA ALA A 290 9.40 7.23 -3.33
C ALA A 290 9.21 8.63 -3.95
N THR A 291 7.96 9.03 -4.22
CA THR A 291 7.64 10.36 -4.77
C THR A 291 8.05 11.47 -3.82
N MET A 292 7.65 11.39 -2.55
CA MET A 292 7.95 12.41 -1.56
C MET A 292 9.45 12.51 -1.29
N SER A 293 10.15 11.38 -1.30
CA SER A 293 11.62 11.36 -1.18
C SER A 293 12.30 12.02 -2.37
N ALA A 294 11.80 11.79 -3.59
CA ALA A 294 12.33 12.42 -4.80
C ALA A 294 12.11 13.94 -4.79
N ILE A 295 10.92 14.39 -4.42
CA ILE A 295 10.61 15.83 -4.29
C ILE A 295 11.46 16.46 -3.19
N ALA A 296 11.58 15.82 -2.02
CA ALA A 296 12.44 16.30 -0.95
C ALA A 296 13.89 16.46 -1.42
N ALA A 297 14.42 15.49 -2.16
CA ALA A 297 15.78 15.55 -2.69
C ALA A 297 16.00 16.71 -3.68
N VAL A 298 15.14 16.86 -4.70
CA VAL A 298 15.33 17.89 -5.75
C VAL A 298 15.13 19.32 -5.23
N TYR A 299 14.34 19.49 -4.17
CA TYR A 299 14.13 20.79 -3.49
C TYR A 299 15.02 21.00 -2.27
N GLY A 300 15.89 20.04 -1.92
CA GLY A 300 16.79 20.15 -0.78
C GLY A 300 16.08 20.18 0.58
N LEU A 301 14.90 19.56 0.69
CA LEU A 301 14.14 19.48 1.93
C LEU A 301 14.73 18.39 2.84
N ASN A 302 15.08 18.77 4.07
CA ASN A 302 15.56 17.82 5.08
C ASN A 302 14.38 17.26 5.90
N ILE A 303 13.83 16.13 5.47
CA ILE A 303 12.69 15.47 6.12
C ILE A 303 13.17 14.12 6.67
N ALA A 304 13.01 13.89 7.98
CA ALA A 304 13.36 12.60 8.57
C ALA A 304 12.45 11.48 8.02
N PRO A 305 12.95 10.24 7.84
CA PRO A 305 12.17 9.14 7.24
C PRO A 305 10.82 8.88 7.93
N ARG A 306 10.78 9.01 9.25
CA ARG A 306 9.54 8.90 10.04
C ARG A 306 8.52 9.97 9.66
N ASP A 307 8.96 11.23 9.60
CA ASP A 307 8.05 12.34 9.33
C ASP A 307 7.59 12.32 7.87
N LEU A 308 8.46 11.90 6.96
CA LEU A 308 8.12 11.62 5.57
C LEU A 308 7.00 10.58 5.47
N ALA A 309 7.11 9.46 6.20
CA ALA A 309 6.06 8.44 6.23
C ALA A 309 4.73 8.98 6.75
N ILE A 310 4.74 9.85 7.77
CA ILE A 310 3.52 10.47 8.31
C ILE A 310 2.89 11.43 7.29
N LEU A 311 3.70 12.20 6.55
CA LEU A 311 3.22 13.05 5.47
C LEU A 311 2.63 12.22 4.33
N CYS A 312 3.25 11.11 3.94
CA CYS A 312 2.68 10.17 2.98
C CYS A 312 1.33 9.61 3.45
N GLN A 313 1.21 9.24 4.72
CA GLN A 313 -0.05 8.75 5.29
C GLN A 313 -1.18 9.81 5.17
N LYS A 314 -0.85 11.11 5.27
CA LYS A 314 -1.83 12.18 5.04
C LYS A 314 -2.31 12.23 3.58
N VAL A 315 -1.44 11.93 2.61
CA VAL A 315 -1.82 11.82 1.20
C VAL A 315 -2.87 10.74 1.03
N GLU A 316 -2.61 9.53 1.53
CA GLU A 316 -3.50 8.37 1.38
C GLU A 316 -4.85 8.61 2.08
N ASN A 317 -4.82 9.12 3.31
CA ASN A 317 -6.02 9.35 4.12
C ASN A 317 -6.89 10.51 3.60
N HIS A 318 -6.29 11.66 3.31
CA HIS A 318 -7.06 12.89 3.08
C HIS A 318 -7.29 13.19 1.60
N ILE A 319 -6.34 12.87 0.72
CA ILE A 319 -6.42 13.19 -0.72
C ILE A 319 -6.94 12.00 -1.50
N VAL A 320 -6.34 10.81 -1.32
CA VAL A 320 -6.83 9.58 -1.97
C VAL A 320 -8.15 9.13 -1.34
N GLY A 321 -8.26 9.28 -0.02
CA GLY A 321 -9.46 8.93 0.75
C GLY A 321 -9.49 7.47 1.22
N ALA A 322 -8.35 6.79 1.31
CA ALA A 322 -8.23 5.44 1.83
C ALA A 322 -7.85 5.50 3.32
N PRO A 323 -8.68 5.01 4.26
CA PRO A 323 -8.45 5.13 5.70
C PRO A 323 -7.41 4.10 6.18
N CYS A 324 -6.13 4.37 5.92
CA CYS A 324 -5.03 3.48 6.25
C CYS A 324 -4.27 3.90 7.53
N GLY A 325 -3.68 2.91 8.19
CA GLY A 325 -2.65 3.12 9.22
C GLY A 325 -1.33 3.59 8.61
N VAL A 326 -0.36 3.94 9.47
CA VAL A 326 0.96 4.47 9.07
C VAL A 326 1.99 3.36 8.80
N MET A 327 1.63 2.11 9.11
CA MET A 327 2.52 0.94 9.11
C MET A 327 3.25 0.74 7.78
N ASP A 328 2.50 0.91 6.68
CA ASP A 328 2.96 0.68 5.32
C ASP A 328 4.02 1.73 4.92
N GLN A 329 3.70 3.01 5.10
CA GLN A 329 4.61 4.13 4.84
C GLN A 329 5.85 4.07 5.74
N MET A 330 5.68 3.75 7.03
CA MET A 330 6.78 3.65 7.97
C MET A 330 7.77 2.55 7.59
N THR A 331 7.27 1.40 7.15
CA THR A 331 8.13 0.30 6.69
C THR A 331 8.86 0.67 5.41
N SER A 332 8.15 1.29 4.46
CA SER A 332 8.73 1.73 3.20
C SER A 332 9.80 2.81 3.39
N ALA A 333 9.63 3.72 4.35
CA ALA A 333 10.59 4.80 4.63
C ALA A 333 11.74 4.39 5.56
N CYS A 334 11.44 3.70 6.67
CA CYS A 334 12.38 3.43 7.76
C CYS A 334 12.97 2.01 7.76
N GLY A 335 12.49 1.11 6.90
CA GLY A 335 12.94 -0.27 6.86
C GLY A 335 14.41 -0.42 6.48
N GLU A 336 15.01 -1.55 6.86
CA GLU A 336 16.35 -1.94 6.44
C GLU A 336 16.36 -3.39 5.94
N ALA A 337 17.25 -3.69 4.99
CA ALA A 337 17.42 -5.05 4.51
C ALA A 337 17.84 -5.99 5.63
N ASN A 338 17.29 -7.21 5.61
CA ASN A 338 17.50 -8.31 6.55
C ASN A 338 17.11 -7.97 8.00
N LYS A 339 16.18 -7.03 8.20
CA LYS A 339 15.65 -6.66 9.50
C LYS A 339 14.12 -6.55 9.46
N LEU A 340 13.49 -6.81 10.61
CA LEU A 340 12.09 -6.47 10.85
C LEU A 340 12.03 -5.10 11.54
N LEU A 341 11.24 -4.19 10.99
CA LEU A 341 10.91 -2.92 11.63
C LEU A 341 9.88 -3.18 12.73
N ALA A 342 10.32 -3.05 13.97
CA ALA A 342 9.45 -3.12 15.13
C ALA A 342 8.93 -1.71 15.47
N MET A 343 7.62 -1.52 15.45
CA MET A 343 7.02 -0.21 15.65
C MET A 343 5.64 -0.28 16.32
N VAL A 344 5.22 0.83 16.91
CA VAL A 344 3.83 1.07 17.32
C VAL A 344 3.22 2.12 16.41
N CYS A 345 2.05 1.84 15.85
CA CYS A 345 1.45 2.72 14.84
C CYS A 345 0.76 3.95 15.44
N GLN A 346 0.52 3.96 16.75
CA GLN A 346 0.06 5.13 17.50
C GLN A 346 1.02 5.32 18.69
N PRO A 347 1.90 6.34 18.69
CA PRO A 347 1.94 7.54 17.84
C PRO A 347 2.91 7.47 16.64
N ALA A 348 2.93 6.37 15.89
CA ALA A 348 3.87 6.13 14.78
C ALA A 348 5.34 6.16 15.25
N GLU A 349 5.72 5.27 16.16
CA GLU A 349 7.05 5.23 16.76
C GLU A 349 7.79 3.96 16.35
N VAL A 350 8.95 4.11 15.73
CA VAL A 350 9.89 2.99 15.53
C VAL A 350 10.55 2.67 16.86
N LYS A 351 10.40 1.43 17.32
CA LYS A 351 11.02 0.95 18.55
C LYS A 351 12.43 0.43 18.28
N GLU A 352 12.57 -0.40 17.25
CA GLU A 352 13.85 -1.04 16.92
C GLU A 352 13.84 -1.68 15.52
N LEU A 353 15.03 -2.01 15.02
CA LEU A 353 15.23 -2.84 13.84
C LEU A 353 15.78 -4.20 14.27
N VAL A 354 14.95 -5.24 14.19
CA VAL A 354 15.26 -6.59 14.68
C VAL A 354 15.93 -7.37 13.56
N SER A 355 17.20 -7.74 13.72
CA SER A 355 17.92 -8.53 12.72
C SER A 355 17.30 -9.91 12.50
N ILE A 356 17.10 -10.29 11.24
CA ILE A 356 16.68 -11.64 10.87
C ILE A 356 17.93 -12.54 10.87
N PRO A 357 17.97 -13.62 11.67
CA PRO A 357 19.10 -14.55 11.64
C PRO A 357 19.34 -15.14 10.25
N THR A 358 20.61 -15.32 9.87
CA THR A 358 20.99 -15.72 8.50
C THR A 358 20.50 -17.10 8.09
N HIS A 359 20.18 -17.98 9.04
CA HIS A 359 19.59 -19.30 8.80
C HIS A 359 18.06 -19.27 8.71
N ILE A 360 17.41 -18.12 8.86
CA ILE A 360 15.96 -17.92 8.75
C ILE A 360 15.66 -17.11 7.50
N ARG A 361 14.55 -17.44 6.82
CA ARG A 361 14.03 -16.68 5.69
C ARG A 361 12.50 -16.56 5.78
N PHE A 362 12.00 -15.43 5.27
CA PHE A 362 10.59 -15.19 5.07
C PHE A 362 10.25 -15.15 3.59
N TRP A 363 9.07 -15.67 3.23
CA TRP A 363 8.49 -15.56 1.89
C TRP A 363 7.08 -14.98 1.97
N GLY A 364 6.72 -14.15 1.01
CA GLY A 364 5.33 -13.77 0.77
C GLY A 364 4.74 -14.58 -0.38
N LEU A 365 3.51 -15.07 -0.26
CA LEU A 365 2.77 -15.72 -1.34
C LEU A 365 1.44 -15.02 -1.56
N ASP A 366 1.24 -14.45 -2.75
CA ASP A 366 -0.03 -13.82 -3.10
C ASP A 366 -1.12 -14.86 -3.41
N SER A 367 -2.27 -14.75 -2.75
CA SER A 367 -3.42 -15.64 -2.96
C SER A 367 -4.15 -15.39 -4.28
N GLY A 368 -3.94 -14.23 -4.91
CA GLY A 368 -4.69 -13.79 -6.08
C GLY A 368 -6.04 -13.15 -5.76
N ILE A 369 -6.48 -13.21 -4.50
CA ILE A 369 -7.72 -12.61 -4.02
C ILE A 369 -7.44 -11.17 -3.60
N ARG A 370 -8.21 -10.21 -4.13
CA ARG A 370 -8.11 -8.80 -3.71
C ARG A 370 -8.88 -8.58 -2.41
N HIS A 371 -8.34 -7.74 -1.52
CA HIS A 371 -8.91 -7.41 -0.21
C HIS A 371 -10.39 -6.96 -0.21
N SER A 372 -10.91 -6.51 -1.36
CA SER A 372 -12.27 -5.94 -1.48
C SER A 372 -13.39 -6.97 -1.70
N VAL A 373 -13.12 -8.28 -1.69
CA VAL A 373 -14.07 -9.29 -2.20
C VAL A 373 -14.51 -10.35 -1.17
N GLY A 374 -13.78 -10.57 -0.08
CA GLY A 374 -14.08 -11.71 0.81
C GLY A 374 -13.95 -11.41 2.30
N GLY A 375 -15.02 -10.97 2.96
CA GLY A 375 -15.10 -10.94 4.42
C GLY A 375 -15.81 -9.72 5.02
N THR A 376 -15.69 -9.60 6.33
CA THR A 376 -16.08 -8.42 7.11
C THR A 376 -15.16 -7.26 6.72
N ASP A 377 -15.66 -6.03 6.56
CA ASP A 377 -14.77 -4.91 6.25
C ASP A 377 -13.91 -4.54 7.47
N TYR A 378 -12.64 -4.19 7.24
CA TYR A 378 -11.68 -3.77 8.28
C TYR A 378 -12.26 -2.68 9.21
N GLY A 379 -13.07 -1.77 8.68
CA GLY A 379 -13.73 -0.72 9.46
C GLY A 379 -14.65 -1.28 10.55
N SER A 380 -15.43 -2.31 10.24
CA SER A 380 -16.29 -2.95 11.24
C SER A 380 -15.55 -3.77 12.29
N VAL A 381 -14.40 -4.36 11.95
CA VAL A 381 -13.52 -5.01 12.94
C VAL A 381 -12.94 -3.98 13.90
N ARG A 382 -12.53 -2.81 13.38
CA ARG A 382 -12.10 -1.69 14.21
C ARG A 382 -13.22 -1.21 15.13
N VAL A 383 -14.45 -1.03 14.63
CA VAL A 383 -15.60 -0.67 15.48
C VAL A 383 -15.79 -1.69 16.60
N GLY A 384 -15.82 -2.99 16.28
CA GLY A 384 -15.94 -4.08 17.27
C GLY A 384 -14.84 -4.05 18.33
N THR A 385 -13.60 -3.76 17.92
CA THR A 385 -12.45 -3.64 18.82
C THR A 385 -12.63 -2.50 19.83
N TYR A 386 -13.05 -1.33 19.36
CA TYR A 386 -13.28 -0.17 20.23
C TYR A 386 -14.54 -0.33 21.11
N MET A 387 -15.58 -1.02 20.62
CA MET A 387 -16.71 -1.44 21.45
C MET A 387 -16.25 -2.31 22.62
N GLY A 388 -15.42 -3.32 22.34
CA GLY A 388 -14.80 -4.17 23.36
C GLY A 388 -14.01 -3.41 24.40
N ARG A 389 -13.15 -2.48 23.96
CA ARG A 389 -12.40 -1.58 24.85
C ARG A 389 -13.34 -0.80 25.76
N LYS A 390 -14.42 -0.24 25.22
CA LYS A 390 -15.40 0.51 26.02
C LYS A 390 -16.10 -0.38 27.05
N MET A 391 -16.48 -1.60 26.69
CA MET A 391 -17.08 -2.57 27.61
C MET A 391 -16.14 -2.90 28.77
N ILE A 392 -14.86 -3.17 28.50
CA ILE A 392 -13.84 -3.44 29.54
C ILE A 392 -13.70 -2.23 30.48
N LYS A 393 -13.62 -1.02 29.94
CA LYS A 393 -13.51 0.21 30.77
C LYS A 393 -14.70 0.41 31.69
N CYS A 394 -15.91 0.19 31.17
CA CYS A 394 -17.14 0.26 31.96
C CYS A 394 -17.16 -0.81 33.05
N ALA A 395 -16.88 -2.08 32.71
CA ALA A 395 -16.82 -3.17 33.68
C ALA A 395 -15.79 -2.93 34.79
N ALA A 396 -14.60 -2.42 34.45
CA ALA A 396 -13.59 -2.04 35.44
C ALA A 396 -14.09 -0.90 36.35
N SER A 397 -14.76 0.11 35.80
CA SER A 397 -15.33 1.23 36.57
C SER A 397 -16.44 0.78 37.53
N ASP A 398 -17.27 -0.18 37.11
CA ASP A 398 -18.33 -0.76 37.92
C ASP A 398 -17.74 -1.56 39.10
N LEU A 399 -16.68 -2.33 38.85
CA LEU A 399 -15.97 -3.09 39.91
C LEU A 399 -15.32 -2.16 40.95
N ILE A 400 -14.78 -1.01 40.53
CA ILE A 400 -14.27 0.02 41.47
C ILE A 400 -15.41 0.53 42.35
N SER A 401 -16.55 0.84 41.75
CA SER A 401 -17.72 1.40 42.44
C SER A 401 -18.33 0.41 43.45
N GLN A 402 -18.32 -0.89 43.12
CA GLN A 402 -18.82 -1.95 44.00
C GLN A 402 -17.88 -2.23 45.19
N SER A 403 -16.57 -2.03 45.01
CA SER A 403 -15.57 -2.28 46.05
C SER A 403 -15.52 -1.18 47.13
N PHE A 404 -16.00 0.04 46.83
CA PHE A 404 -15.99 1.18 47.76
C PHE A 404 -17.31 1.96 47.73
N PRO A 405 -18.40 1.43 48.32
CA PRO A 405 -19.55 2.26 48.64
C PRO A 405 -19.13 3.30 49.70
N SER A 406 -19.42 4.57 49.43
CA SER A 406 -19.05 5.76 50.20
C SER A 406 -19.19 5.62 51.73
N ALA A 407 -18.20 5.08 52.44
CA ALA A 407 -18.13 5.08 53.91
C ALA A 407 -16.68 5.07 54.40
N PRO A 408 -16.32 5.89 55.41
CA PRO A 408 -14.98 5.90 55.97
C PRO A 408 -14.87 4.86 57.08
N THR A 409 -13.99 3.87 56.93
CA THR A 409 -13.56 3.02 58.05
C THR A 409 -12.04 2.93 58.07
N GLN A 410 -11.48 3.39 59.19
CA GLN A 410 -10.09 3.28 59.58
C GLN A 410 -9.79 1.84 60.02
N SER A 411 -8.77 1.19 59.43
CA SER A 411 -7.89 0.28 60.16
C SER A 411 -6.69 -0.15 59.30
N CYS A 412 -5.52 0.33 59.68
CA CYS A 412 -4.21 -0.02 59.15
C CYS A 412 -3.86 -1.50 59.34
N ASP A 413 -3.72 -2.25 58.25
CA ASP A 413 -3.04 -3.55 58.19
C ASP A 413 -2.71 -3.91 56.73
N ALA A 414 -1.80 -4.87 56.50
CA ALA A 414 -1.31 -5.30 55.18
C ALA A 414 -2.42 -5.65 54.14
N SER A 415 -3.65 -5.90 54.58
CA SER A 415 -4.84 -6.04 53.73
C SER A 415 -5.16 -4.77 52.93
N GLU A 416 -4.89 -3.58 53.48
CA GLU A 416 -5.11 -2.29 52.79
C GLU A 416 -4.18 -2.13 51.57
N GLU A 417 -2.95 -2.67 51.62
CA GLU A 417 -2.01 -2.63 50.48
C GLU A 417 -2.49 -3.53 49.35
N TYR A 418 -2.89 -4.78 49.62
CA TYR A 418 -3.42 -5.70 48.60
C TYR A 418 -4.72 -5.19 47.98
N GLU A 419 -5.63 -4.63 48.77
CA GLU A 419 -6.85 -4.00 48.27
C GLU A 419 -6.53 -2.77 47.40
N LYS A 420 -5.55 -1.94 47.82
CA LYS A 420 -5.08 -0.79 47.04
C LYS A 420 -4.45 -1.19 45.70
N TYR A 421 -3.64 -2.25 45.65
CA TYR A 421 -3.07 -2.75 44.39
C TYR A 421 -4.15 -3.26 43.43
N GLY A 422 -5.18 -3.95 43.94
CA GLY A 422 -6.33 -4.38 43.14
C GLY A 422 -7.13 -3.21 42.57
N VAL A 423 -7.29 -2.15 43.36
CA VAL A 423 -7.96 -0.91 42.94
C VAL A 423 -7.17 -0.16 41.88
N ASP A 424 -5.85 -0.03 42.05
CA ASP A 424 -5.02 0.69 41.08
C ASP A 424 -4.94 -0.07 39.75
N LEU A 425 -4.97 -1.41 39.78
CA LEU A 425 -5.13 -2.23 38.59
C LEU A 425 -6.47 -1.92 37.89
N LEU A 426 -7.59 -1.95 38.62
CA LEU A 426 -8.90 -1.63 38.05
C LEU A 426 -8.97 -0.19 37.51
N LYS A 427 -8.33 0.79 38.16
CA LYS A 427 -8.23 2.17 37.65
C LYS A 427 -7.47 2.23 36.33
N SER A 428 -6.41 1.43 36.18
CA SER A 428 -5.66 1.33 34.92
C SER A 428 -6.53 0.73 33.81
N GLU A 429 -7.37 -0.26 34.14
CA GLU A 429 -8.30 -0.92 33.20
C GLU A 429 -9.48 -0.01 32.83
N ALA A 430 -10.00 0.77 33.79
CA ALA A 430 -11.04 1.78 33.58
C ALA A 430 -10.55 2.94 32.69
N SER A 431 -9.25 3.25 32.73
CA SER A 431 -8.61 4.30 31.93
C SER A 431 -7.90 3.77 30.68
N LEU A 432 -8.07 2.49 30.35
CA LEU A 432 -7.38 1.80 29.26
C LEU A 432 -7.47 2.57 27.93
N GLN A 433 -6.31 2.99 27.42
CA GLN A 433 -6.19 3.68 26.14
C GLN A 433 -6.15 2.66 24.98
N TYR A 434 -5.41 1.58 25.17
CA TYR A 434 -5.11 0.60 24.13
C TYR A 434 -5.33 -0.82 24.67
N LEU A 435 -6.05 -1.65 23.91
CA LEU A 435 -6.36 -3.02 24.32
C LEU A 435 -5.10 -3.87 24.48
N CYS A 436 -4.06 -3.62 23.68
CA CYS A 436 -2.78 -4.34 23.79
C CYS A 436 -2.11 -4.22 25.17
N ASN A 437 -2.49 -3.21 25.99
CA ASN A 437 -1.95 -3.00 27.32
C ASN A 437 -2.61 -3.90 28.38
N LEU A 438 -3.72 -4.57 28.04
CA LEU A 438 -4.34 -5.57 28.91
C LEU A 438 -3.66 -6.93 28.66
N PRO A 439 -3.11 -7.61 29.67
CA PRO A 439 -2.45 -8.89 29.43
C PRO A 439 -3.47 -10.03 29.22
N PRO A 440 -3.14 -11.06 28.40
CA PRO A 440 -4.04 -12.16 28.10
C PRO A 440 -4.69 -12.84 29.31
N HIS A 441 -3.90 -13.16 30.34
CA HIS A 441 -4.41 -13.83 31.55
C HIS A 441 -5.47 -12.98 32.27
N ARG A 442 -5.31 -11.66 32.26
CA ARG A 442 -6.21 -10.74 32.92
C ARG A 442 -7.52 -10.60 32.15
N TYR A 443 -7.44 -10.53 30.82
CA TYR A 443 -8.61 -10.57 29.96
C TYR A 443 -9.45 -11.83 30.17
N GLU A 444 -8.83 -13.01 30.21
CA GLU A 444 -9.54 -14.28 30.42
C GLU A 444 -10.20 -14.35 31.80
N ALA A 445 -9.48 -13.94 32.84
CA ALA A 445 -9.97 -14.05 34.20
C ALA A 445 -11.13 -13.09 34.49
N ALA A 446 -11.11 -11.88 33.91
CA ALA A 446 -12.01 -10.80 34.33
C ALA A 446 -13.06 -10.40 33.29
N TYR A 447 -12.81 -10.56 31.99
CA TYR A 447 -13.63 -9.90 30.96
C TYR A 447 -14.15 -10.83 29.86
N ALA A 448 -13.40 -11.87 29.49
CA ALA A 448 -13.68 -12.68 28.30
C ALA A 448 -15.07 -13.32 28.28
N ARG A 449 -15.62 -13.66 29.46
CA ARG A 449 -16.96 -14.26 29.60
C ARG A 449 -18.08 -13.28 29.28
N ASP A 450 -17.89 -12.01 29.63
CA ASP A 450 -18.97 -11.02 29.64
C ASP A 450 -18.98 -10.16 28.36
N ILE A 451 -17.94 -10.27 27.52
CA ILE A 451 -17.91 -9.70 26.18
C ILE A 451 -18.73 -10.59 25.21
N PRO A 452 -19.80 -10.08 24.58
CA PRO A 452 -20.64 -10.85 23.68
C PRO A 452 -19.94 -11.10 22.34
N GLU A 453 -20.31 -12.18 21.65
CA GLU A 453 -19.82 -12.46 20.30
C GLU A 453 -20.24 -11.35 19.32
N PHE A 454 -21.49 -10.90 19.43
CA PHE A 454 -22.08 -9.86 18.59
C PHE A 454 -22.95 -8.90 19.42
N ILE A 455 -23.06 -7.65 18.96
CA ILE A 455 -24.01 -6.65 19.48
C ILE A 455 -24.47 -5.75 18.34
N THR A 456 -25.72 -5.28 18.38
CA THR A 456 -26.16 -4.25 17.43
C THR A 456 -25.67 -2.87 17.85
N GLY A 457 -25.51 -1.95 16.89
CA GLY A 457 -25.09 -0.59 17.16
C GLY A 457 -26.04 0.15 18.10
N ASP A 458 -27.36 -0.03 17.94
CA ASP A 458 -28.38 0.54 18.82
C ASP A 458 -28.27 0.02 20.26
N GLU A 459 -28.21 -1.31 20.44
CA GLU A 459 -28.05 -1.92 21.78
C GLU A 459 -26.75 -1.46 22.46
N PHE A 460 -25.64 -1.36 21.71
CA PHE A 460 -24.39 -0.84 22.24
C PHE A 460 -24.52 0.61 22.69
N LYS A 461 -25.14 1.46 21.87
CA LYS A 461 -25.29 2.89 22.16
C LYS A 461 -26.21 3.15 23.34
N GLU A 462 -27.28 2.37 23.47
CA GLU A 462 -28.18 2.44 24.63
C GLU A 462 -27.44 2.10 25.93
N LYS A 463 -26.58 1.07 25.92
CA LYS A 463 -25.90 0.59 27.12
C LYS A 463 -24.60 1.34 27.46
N TYR A 464 -23.81 1.71 26.46
CA TYR A 464 -22.43 2.21 26.65
C TYR A 464 -22.18 3.59 26.03
N GLY A 465 -23.12 4.14 25.27
CA GLY A 465 -22.94 5.36 24.50
C GLY A 465 -22.05 5.12 23.27
N ASP A 466 -21.14 6.05 23.00
CA ASP A 466 -20.21 5.93 21.87
C ASP A 466 -18.96 5.09 22.20
N HIS A 467 -18.33 4.48 21.19
CA HIS A 467 -17.08 3.71 21.32
C HIS A 467 -15.83 4.60 21.42
N ASN A 468 -15.95 5.90 21.11
CA ASN A 468 -14.89 6.91 21.22
C ASN A 468 -13.64 6.58 20.37
N ASP A 469 -13.86 6.15 19.12
CA ASP A 469 -12.82 6.11 18.09
C ASP A 469 -12.90 7.39 17.24
N ALA A 470 -11.77 7.99 16.90
CA ALA A 470 -11.73 9.21 16.11
C ALA A 470 -11.99 8.97 14.61
N VAL A 471 -11.90 7.72 14.15
CA VAL A 471 -11.92 7.36 12.71
C VAL A 471 -13.23 6.71 12.28
N THR A 472 -13.88 5.94 13.16
CA THR A 472 -15.08 5.15 12.82
C THR A 472 -16.31 5.64 13.56
N VAL A 473 -17.49 5.40 12.97
CA VAL A 473 -18.81 5.74 13.55
C VAL A 473 -19.64 4.46 13.65
N ILE A 474 -20.38 4.31 14.74
CA ILE A 474 -21.31 3.19 14.94
C ILE A 474 -22.55 3.40 14.06
N ASP A 475 -22.79 2.49 13.12
CA ASP A 475 -24.08 2.36 12.44
C ASP A 475 -25.07 1.68 13.40
N PRO A 476 -26.13 2.37 13.84
CA PRO A 476 -27.03 1.83 14.85
C PRO A 476 -27.75 0.55 14.39
N LYS A 477 -27.99 0.39 13.08
CA LYS A 477 -28.71 -0.76 12.53
C LYS A 477 -27.82 -1.97 12.22
N ARG A 478 -26.50 -1.80 12.30
CA ARG A 478 -25.53 -2.85 11.98
C ARG A 478 -25.27 -3.72 13.20
N SER A 479 -25.14 -5.03 12.98
CA SER A 479 -24.60 -5.96 13.97
C SER A 479 -23.08 -6.05 13.80
N TYR A 480 -22.35 -5.92 14.90
CA TYR A 480 -20.89 -5.96 14.94
C TYR A 480 -20.41 -7.18 15.72
N SER A 481 -19.39 -7.87 15.21
CA SER A 481 -18.62 -8.81 16.04
C SER A 481 -17.80 -8.00 17.05
N VAL A 482 -17.78 -8.43 18.32
CA VAL A 482 -17.09 -7.70 19.39
C VAL A 482 -16.01 -8.54 20.04
N LYS A 483 -16.32 -9.77 20.46
CA LYS A 483 -15.38 -10.58 21.24
C LYS A 483 -14.08 -10.90 20.53
N ALA A 484 -14.13 -11.40 19.30
CA ALA A 484 -12.90 -11.71 18.55
C ALA A 484 -12.07 -10.45 18.25
N PRO A 485 -12.66 -9.34 17.75
CA PRO A 485 -11.93 -8.07 17.61
C PRO A 485 -11.36 -7.50 18.91
N THR A 486 -12.02 -7.71 20.05
CA THR A 486 -11.51 -7.33 21.38
C THR A 486 -10.30 -8.17 21.78
N ARG A 487 -10.41 -9.49 21.59
CA ARG A 487 -9.40 -10.48 21.96
C ARG A 487 -8.13 -10.34 21.11
N HIS A 488 -8.28 -10.08 19.82
CA HIS A 488 -7.17 -10.05 18.87
C HIS A 488 -6.00 -9.16 19.31
N PRO A 489 -6.16 -7.85 19.56
CA PRO A 489 -5.03 -6.97 19.89
C PRO A 489 -4.35 -7.30 21.22
N ILE A 490 -5.09 -7.82 22.21
CA ILE A 490 -4.56 -8.29 23.50
C ILE A 490 -3.57 -9.42 23.28
N TYR A 491 -4.01 -10.44 22.55
CA TYR A 491 -3.22 -11.64 22.31
C TYR A 491 -2.15 -11.43 21.24
N GLU A 492 -2.44 -10.62 20.22
CA GLU A 492 -1.51 -10.35 19.14
C GLU A 492 -0.30 -9.59 19.65
N ASN A 493 -0.47 -8.61 20.54
CA ASN A 493 0.67 -7.92 21.14
C ASN A 493 1.59 -8.88 21.91
N PHE A 494 1.01 -9.81 22.69
CA PHE A 494 1.79 -10.85 23.34
C PHE A 494 2.51 -11.76 22.35
N ARG A 495 1.83 -12.19 21.26
CA ARG A 495 2.45 -13.00 20.22
C ARG A 495 3.59 -12.29 19.52
N VAL A 496 3.45 -10.99 19.23
CA VAL A 496 4.47 -10.18 18.56
C VAL A 496 5.70 -10.03 19.44
N GLU A 497 5.53 -9.71 20.73
CA GLU A 497 6.64 -9.60 21.68
C GLU A 497 7.35 -10.96 21.88
N ALA A 498 6.57 -12.04 22.01
CA ALA A 498 7.11 -13.40 22.10
C ALA A 498 7.87 -13.80 20.82
N PHE A 499 7.31 -13.51 19.65
CA PHE A 499 7.93 -13.79 18.35
C PHE A 499 9.24 -13.02 18.22
N LYS A 500 9.26 -11.73 18.57
CA LYS A 500 10.46 -10.90 18.55
C LYS A 500 11.56 -11.47 19.43
N ALA A 501 11.24 -11.80 20.68
CA ALA A 501 12.18 -12.37 21.63
C ALA A 501 12.74 -13.71 21.13
N LEU A 502 11.87 -14.59 20.61
CA LEU A 502 12.28 -15.89 20.08
C LEU A 502 13.09 -15.79 18.79
N LEU A 503 12.77 -14.86 17.89
CA LEU A 503 13.43 -14.72 16.59
C LEU A 503 14.94 -14.54 16.75
N THR A 504 15.36 -13.71 17.69
CA THR A 504 16.77 -13.44 17.96
C THR A 504 17.50 -14.61 18.63
N ALA A 505 16.78 -15.53 19.27
CA ALA A 505 17.33 -16.66 20.02
C ALA A 505 17.22 -18.01 19.28
N ALA A 506 16.42 -18.09 18.21
CA ALA A 506 16.09 -19.33 17.53
C ALA A 506 17.28 -19.93 16.79
N LYS A 507 17.73 -21.12 17.22
CA LYS A 507 18.82 -21.91 16.65
C LYS A 507 18.44 -23.37 16.37
N THR A 508 17.30 -23.80 16.87
CA THR A 508 16.81 -25.20 16.82
C THR A 508 15.48 -25.28 16.08
N ASP A 509 15.15 -26.47 15.58
CA ASP A 509 13.89 -26.72 14.89
C ASP A 509 12.69 -26.56 15.83
N GLU A 510 12.85 -26.84 17.12
CA GLU A 510 11.83 -26.60 18.14
C GLU A 510 11.54 -25.11 18.31
N GLN A 511 12.57 -24.27 18.36
CA GLN A 511 12.40 -22.81 18.45
C GLN A 511 11.79 -22.22 17.17
N LEU A 512 12.19 -22.73 15.99
CA LEU A 512 11.58 -22.34 14.72
C LEU A 512 10.10 -22.78 14.66
N SER A 513 9.78 -23.97 15.18
CA SER A 513 8.40 -24.45 15.29
C SER A 513 7.57 -23.56 16.22
N ALA A 514 8.15 -23.08 17.33
CA ALA A 514 7.48 -22.14 18.22
C ALA A 514 7.19 -20.78 17.55
N LEU A 515 8.13 -20.26 16.76
CA LEU A 515 7.88 -19.06 15.93
C LEU A 515 6.74 -19.30 14.93
N GLY A 516 6.75 -20.46 14.28
CA GLY A 516 5.74 -20.82 13.32
C GLY A 516 4.35 -21.00 13.93
N GLU A 517 4.28 -21.57 15.14
CA GLU A 517 3.04 -21.69 15.92
C GLU A 517 2.44 -20.32 16.25
N LEU A 518 3.26 -19.33 16.60
CA LEU A 518 2.80 -17.95 16.81
C LEU A 518 2.21 -17.34 15.54
N MET A 519 2.78 -17.64 14.36
CA MET A 519 2.22 -17.22 13.07
C MET A 519 0.87 -17.88 12.80
N TYR A 520 0.74 -19.20 13.00
CA TYR A 520 -0.55 -19.88 12.83
C TYR A 520 -1.62 -19.34 13.78
N GLN A 521 -1.29 -19.11 15.05
CA GLN A 521 -2.21 -18.49 16.00
C GLN A 521 -2.64 -17.09 15.59
N CYS A 522 -1.72 -16.28 15.04
CA CYS A 522 -2.06 -14.99 14.45
C CYS A 522 -3.08 -15.17 13.31
N HIS A 523 -2.82 -16.08 12.36
CA HIS A 523 -3.72 -16.34 11.24
C HIS A 523 -5.13 -16.74 11.67
N TYR A 524 -5.26 -17.69 12.61
CA TYR A 524 -6.58 -18.09 13.10
C TYR A 524 -7.27 -16.99 13.92
N SER A 525 -6.51 -16.20 14.69
CA SER A 525 -7.05 -15.02 15.37
C SER A 525 -7.58 -13.96 14.39
N TYR A 526 -6.93 -13.84 13.24
CA TYR A 526 -7.30 -12.97 12.14
C TYR A 526 -8.61 -13.44 11.48
N ASN A 527 -8.72 -14.74 11.22
CA ASN A 527 -9.92 -15.37 10.66
C ASN A 527 -11.11 -15.24 11.62
N ALA A 528 -10.89 -15.37 12.93
CA ALA A 528 -11.92 -15.17 13.95
C ALA A 528 -12.49 -13.73 13.96
N CYS A 529 -11.72 -12.73 13.51
CA CYS A 529 -12.21 -11.36 13.31
C CYS A 529 -13.05 -11.19 12.04
N GLY A 530 -13.19 -12.23 11.22
CA GLY A 530 -13.93 -12.18 9.96
C GLY A 530 -13.12 -11.63 8.78
N LEU A 531 -11.80 -11.59 8.89
CA LEU A 531 -10.88 -11.07 7.86
C LEU A 531 -10.08 -12.16 7.13
N GLY A 532 -10.44 -13.43 7.33
CA GLY A 532 -9.87 -14.56 6.59
C GLY A 532 -10.31 -14.60 5.13
N SER A 533 -9.70 -15.48 4.34
CA SER A 533 -10.15 -15.77 2.98
C SER A 533 -9.76 -17.18 2.56
N ASP A 534 -10.60 -17.82 1.74
CA ASP A 534 -10.34 -19.19 1.28
C ASP A 534 -8.97 -19.35 0.59
N GLY A 535 -8.49 -18.31 -0.10
CA GLY A 535 -7.20 -18.31 -0.78
C GLY A 535 -6.02 -18.27 0.20
N THR A 536 -6.07 -17.38 1.19
CA THR A 536 -5.02 -17.29 2.22
C THR A 536 -5.03 -18.54 3.11
N ASP A 537 -6.21 -19.02 3.50
CA ASP A 537 -6.37 -20.20 4.34
C ASP A 537 -5.82 -21.45 3.64
N ARG A 538 -6.09 -21.58 2.33
CA ARG A 538 -5.53 -22.67 1.52
C ARG A 538 -4.00 -22.61 1.44
N LEU A 539 -3.41 -21.43 1.26
CA LEU A 539 -1.95 -21.28 1.26
C LEU A 539 -1.34 -21.67 2.61
N VAL A 540 -1.95 -21.22 3.72
CA VAL A 540 -1.50 -21.58 5.08
C VAL A 540 -1.60 -23.08 5.30
N ASN A 541 -2.71 -23.72 4.90
CA ASN A 541 -2.89 -25.17 4.99
C ASN A 541 -1.85 -25.94 4.15
N LEU A 542 -1.52 -25.47 2.94
CA LEU A 542 -0.47 -26.09 2.12
C LEU A 542 0.91 -26.04 2.80
N VAL A 543 1.23 -24.94 3.50
CA VAL A 543 2.46 -24.86 4.30
C VAL A 543 2.43 -25.88 5.44
N GLN A 544 1.31 -26.01 6.16
CA GLN A 544 1.16 -26.99 7.24
C GLN A 544 1.31 -28.43 6.73
N GLU A 545 0.72 -28.76 5.58
CA GLU A 545 0.83 -30.07 4.95
C GLU A 545 2.27 -30.42 4.58
N ILE A 546 3.02 -29.46 4.03
CA ILE A 546 4.44 -29.65 3.70
C ILE A 546 5.27 -29.81 4.96
N GLN A 547 5.05 -28.97 5.98
CA GLN A 547 5.74 -29.04 7.27
C GLN A 547 5.58 -30.43 7.93
N HIS A 548 4.39 -31.04 7.84
CA HIS A 548 4.09 -32.34 8.47
C HIS A 548 4.28 -33.54 7.54
N ARG A 549 4.81 -33.34 6.33
CA ARG A 549 5.04 -34.42 5.38
C ARG A 549 6.09 -35.38 5.94
N LYS A 550 5.76 -36.68 5.96
CA LYS A 550 6.73 -37.73 6.32
C LYS A 550 7.82 -37.79 5.24
N THR A 551 9.03 -37.36 5.57
CA THR A 551 10.23 -37.56 4.77
C THR A 551 10.66 -39.03 4.84
N THR A 552 11.14 -39.57 3.72
CA THR A 552 11.67 -40.94 3.63
C THR A 552 13.00 -41.11 4.38
N SER A 553 13.70 -40.01 4.68
CA SER A 553 14.91 -39.98 5.50
C SER A 553 14.55 -39.64 6.96
N GLN A 554 14.86 -40.53 7.89
CA GLN A 554 14.64 -40.34 9.34
C GLN A 554 15.44 -39.17 9.96
N HIS A 555 16.28 -38.49 9.17
CA HIS A 555 17.21 -37.45 9.64
C HIS A 555 16.92 -36.04 9.08
N GLU A 556 15.91 -35.86 8.23
CA GLU A 556 15.55 -34.52 7.75
C GLU A 556 14.32 -33.97 8.45
N GLY A 557 14.55 -33.01 9.35
CA GLY A 557 13.50 -32.20 9.96
C GLY A 557 12.80 -31.25 8.97
N PRO A 558 11.76 -30.54 9.43
CA PRO A 558 11.01 -29.59 8.62
C PRO A 558 11.91 -28.44 8.11
N SER A 559 11.54 -27.89 6.96
CA SER A 559 12.21 -26.75 6.35
C SER A 559 11.37 -25.47 6.40
N LEU A 560 10.04 -25.61 6.35
CA LEU A 560 9.05 -24.56 6.62
C LEU A 560 8.42 -24.80 8.00
N PHE A 561 8.11 -23.73 8.73
CA PHE A 561 7.71 -23.83 10.13
C PHE A 561 6.39 -23.14 10.46
N GLY A 562 6.00 -22.11 9.71
CA GLY A 562 4.77 -21.36 9.99
C GLY A 562 4.33 -20.46 8.86
N ALA A 563 3.05 -20.08 8.88
CA ALA A 563 2.49 -19.15 7.91
C ALA A 563 1.31 -18.35 8.47
N LYS A 564 1.12 -17.12 7.98
CA LYS A 564 -0.07 -16.30 8.25
C LYS A 564 -0.41 -15.34 7.12
N ILE A 565 -1.68 -14.96 7.04
CA ILE A 565 -2.14 -13.84 6.20
C ILE A 565 -1.39 -12.54 6.55
N THR A 566 -1.07 -11.72 5.55
CA THR A 566 -0.39 -10.40 5.70
C THR A 566 -1.26 -9.28 5.15
N GLY A 567 -1.15 -8.08 5.74
CA GLY A 567 -1.82 -6.86 5.27
C GLY A 567 -3.20 -6.65 5.90
N GLY A 568 -4.10 -5.96 5.17
CA GLY A 568 -5.41 -5.54 5.66
C GLY A 568 -6.50 -6.62 5.71
N GLY A 569 -6.22 -7.82 5.18
CA GLY A 569 -7.13 -8.98 5.25
C GLY A 569 -8.09 -9.14 4.08
N SER A 570 -8.97 -10.14 4.18
CA SER A 570 -10.00 -10.44 3.18
C SER A 570 -9.45 -10.76 1.78
N GLY A 571 -8.27 -11.38 1.75
CA GLY A 571 -7.48 -11.69 0.56
C GLY A 571 -6.01 -11.34 0.79
N GLY A 572 -5.30 -11.03 -0.28
CA GLY A 572 -3.91 -10.56 -0.23
C GLY A 572 -2.92 -11.71 -0.20
N SER A 573 -1.86 -11.56 0.60
CA SER A 573 -0.73 -12.49 0.63
C SER A 573 -0.64 -13.26 1.95
N VAL A 574 0.21 -14.28 1.98
CA VAL A 574 0.59 -15.05 3.17
C VAL A 574 2.09 -14.91 3.39
N CYS A 575 2.51 -14.55 4.60
CA CYS A 575 3.89 -14.61 5.05
C CYS A 575 4.20 -16.01 5.58
N VAL A 576 5.32 -16.60 5.14
CA VAL A 576 5.80 -17.94 5.52
C VAL A 576 7.20 -17.82 6.12
N ILE A 577 7.46 -18.53 7.23
CA ILE A 577 8.80 -18.65 7.84
C ILE A 577 9.40 -20.03 7.59
N GLY A 578 10.70 -20.06 7.28
CA GLY A 578 11.45 -21.29 7.04
C GLY A 578 12.95 -21.12 7.22
N LYS A 579 13.68 -22.23 7.06
CA LYS A 579 15.14 -22.21 6.99
C LYS A 579 15.60 -21.52 5.71
N ASN A 580 16.67 -20.74 5.80
CA ASN A 580 17.34 -20.19 4.64
C ASN A 580 18.11 -21.31 3.90
N SER A 581 17.40 -22.13 3.13
CA SER A 581 17.94 -23.31 2.46
C SER A 581 17.28 -23.55 1.10
N LEU A 582 17.99 -24.26 0.20
CA LEU A 582 17.46 -24.62 -1.13
C LEU A 582 16.16 -25.44 -1.02
N LYS A 583 16.12 -26.39 -0.07
CA LYS A 583 14.94 -27.23 0.20
C LYS A 583 13.70 -26.38 0.49
N SER A 584 13.84 -25.33 1.30
CA SER A 584 12.72 -24.43 1.61
C SER A 584 12.23 -23.68 0.37
N SER A 585 13.13 -23.18 -0.48
CA SER A 585 12.74 -22.57 -1.76
C SER A 585 12.04 -23.55 -2.71
N GLU A 586 12.48 -24.81 -2.77
CA GLU A 586 11.82 -25.86 -3.55
C GLU A 586 10.41 -26.18 -3.02
N GLU A 587 10.25 -26.24 -1.70
CA GLU A 587 8.95 -26.44 -1.04
C GLU A 587 7.99 -25.26 -1.29
N ILE A 588 8.46 -24.01 -1.26
CA ILE A 588 7.66 -22.84 -1.64
C ILE A 588 7.20 -22.94 -3.11
N PHE A 589 8.06 -23.42 -4.01
CA PHE A 589 7.69 -23.63 -5.41
C PHE A 589 6.67 -24.79 -5.58
N GLU A 590 6.77 -25.84 -4.77
CA GLU A 590 5.75 -26.89 -4.69
C GLU A 590 4.40 -26.31 -4.25
N ILE A 591 4.36 -25.45 -3.23
CA ILE A 591 3.13 -24.76 -2.78
C ILE A 591 2.52 -23.96 -3.92
N GLN A 592 3.32 -23.15 -4.63
CA GLN A 592 2.87 -22.38 -5.80
C GLN A 592 2.18 -23.28 -6.85
N LYS A 593 2.80 -24.41 -7.19
CA LYS A 593 2.26 -25.37 -8.16
C LYS A 593 0.97 -26.02 -7.67
N ARG A 594 0.92 -26.45 -6.41
CA ARG A 594 -0.26 -27.07 -5.80
C ARG A 594 -1.42 -26.08 -5.71
N TYR A 595 -1.15 -24.83 -5.34
CA TYR A 595 -2.15 -23.77 -5.32
C TYR A 595 -2.69 -23.47 -6.73
N LYS A 596 -1.80 -23.38 -7.74
CA LYS A 596 -2.21 -23.23 -9.15
C LYS A 596 -3.06 -24.40 -9.64
N ALA A 597 -2.68 -25.62 -9.32
CA ALA A 597 -3.46 -26.80 -9.69
C ALA A 597 -4.87 -26.78 -9.10
N ALA A 598 -5.01 -26.25 -7.86
CA ALA A 598 -6.30 -26.17 -7.18
C ALA A 598 -7.16 -24.97 -7.59
N THR A 599 -6.57 -23.83 -7.94
CA THR A 599 -7.28 -22.55 -8.12
C THR A 599 -7.18 -21.96 -9.52
N GLY A 600 -6.28 -22.48 -10.36
CA GLY A 600 -5.90 -21.87 -11.64
C GLY A 600 -4.96 -20.66 -11.51
N TYR A 601 -4.76 -20.11 -10.31
CA TYR A 601 -3.90 -18.96 -10.06
C TYR A 601 -2.51 -19.37 -9.62
N LEU A 602 -1.45 -18.82 -10.25
CA LEU A 602 -0.08 -19.02 -9.78
C LEU A 602 0.29 -17.87 -8.83
N PRO A 603 0.50 -18.14 -7.53
CA PRO A 603 0.90 -17.11 -6.57
C PRO A 603 2.14 -16.35 -7.03
N ILE A 604 2.19 -15.04 -6.79
CA ILE A 604 3.46 -14.30 -6.84
C ILE A 604 4.22 -14.60 -5.55
N VAL A 605 5.52 -14.95 -5.66
CA VAL A 605 6.39 -15.15 -4.50
C VAL A 605 7.25 -13.90 -4.30
N PHE A 606 7.16 -13.35 -3.10
CA PHE A 606 8.02 -12.28 -2.60
C PHE A 606 9.14 -12.90 -1.79
N GLU A 607 10.38 -12.64 -2.18
CA GLU A 607 11.57 -13.20 -1.53
C GLU A 607 12.66 -12.13 -1.39
N GLY A 608 13.33 -12.15 -0.24
CA GLY A 608 14.35 -11.18 0.09
C GLY A 608 13.77 -9.90 0.69
N SER A 609 14.66 -8.99 1.05
CA SER A 609 14.32 -7.72 1.68
C SER A 609 15.18 -6.59 1.11
N SER A 610 14.81 -5.35 1.43
CA SER A 610 15.40 -4.16 0.82
C SER A 610 15.62 -3.03 1.83
N PRO A 611 16.58 -2.12 1.62
CA PRO A 611 16.56 -0.84 2.33
C PRO A 611 15.27 -0.06 2.04
N GLY A 612 14.71 0.56 3.07
CA GLY A 612 13.69 1.60 2.95
C GLY A 612 14.27 2.88 2.35
N ALA A 613 13.40 3.83 2.00
CA ALA A 613 13.78 5.07 1.32
C ALA A 613 14.79 5.90 2.11
N GLY A 614 14.68 5.95 3.44
CA GLY A 614 15.64 6.66 4.29
C GLY A 614 17.05 6.07 4.25
N LYS A 615 17.16 4.74 4.12
CA LYS A 615 18.46 4.05 4.01
C LYS A 615 19.00 4.09 2.58
N PHE A 616 18.12 4.08 1.57
CA PHE A 616 18.49 4.25 0.17
C PHE A 616 19.02 5.66 -0.11
N GLY A 617 18.37 6.68 0.46
CA GLY A 617 18.63 8.08 0.15
C GLY A 617 18.06 8.44 -1.22
N TYR A 618 18.88 9.03 -2.08
CA TYR A 618 18.54 9.31 -3.47
C TYR A 618 19.80 9.27 -4.34
N LEU A 619 19.60 9.06 -5.63
CA LEU A 619 20.64 9.26 -6.64
C LEU A 619 20.44 10.62 -7.29
N LYS A 620 21.54 11.33 -7.51
CA LYS A 620 21.58 12.45 -8.45
C LYS A 620 22.36 11.98 -9.67
N ILE A 621 21.73 11.99 -10.83
CA ILE A 621 22.31 11.47 -12.07
C ILE A 621 22.28 12.53 -13.16
N ARG A 622 23.22 12.44 -14.10
CA ARG A 622 23.26 13.25 -15.32
C ARG A 622 23.70 12.38 -16.48
N TRP A 623 23.18 12.64 -17.68
CA TRP A 623 23.62 11.92 -18.87
C TRP A 623 25.10 12.19 -19.15
N ARG A 624 25.88 11.16 -19.49
CA ARG A 624 27.26 11.32 -19.94
C ARG A 624 27.23 11.88 -21.35
N SER A 625 27.57 13.16 -21.50
CA SER A 625 27.82 13.74 -22.81
C SER A 625 28.96 12.97 -23.48
N ALA A 626 28.71 12.44 -24.69
CA ALA A 626 29.71 11.74 -25.49
C ALA A 626 30.84 12.66 -25.96
#